data_AF-A0A7X3PJK0-F1
#
_entry.id   AF-A0A7X3PJK0-F1
#
_cell.length_a   1.000
_cell.length_b   1.000
_cell.length_c   1.000
_cell.angle_alpha   90.00
_cell.angle_beta   90.00
_cell.angle_gamma   90.00
#
_symmetry.space_group_name_H-M   'P 1'
#
loop_
_entity.id
_entity.type
_entity.pdbx_description
1 polymer ?
#
loop_
_entity_poly.entity_id
_entity_poly.type
_entity_poly.pdbx_seq_one_letter_code
_entity_poly.pdbx_strand_id
1 'polypeptide(L)'
;EFHRQAARGKTDPERLVEVGRREMRLAQMNELERLESGLPWLATIGSVSPYVGLFGTVWGIMNSFRALGNVESATISLVAPGIAEALIATAMGLFAAIPAVIAYNRFAYRVGNLEIRYQAYREECVTLLSEHAHSDFELGG
;
A
#
# COMPACT_ATOMS: atom_id res chain seq x y z
N GLU A 1 38.41 11.38 -44.77
CA GLU A 1 38.59 11.66 -43.33
C GLU A 1 37.62 10.86 -42.46
N PHE A 2 37.66 9.53 -42.54
CA PHE A 2 36.79 8.63 -41.77
C PHE A 2 37.59 7.47 -41.20
N HIS A 3 38.73 7.78 -40.56
CA HIS A 3 39.58 6.78 -39.94
C HIS A 3 39.85 7.10 -38.47
N ARG A 4 39.40 6.17 -37.61
CA ARG A 4 39.89 5.91 -36.26
C ARG A 4 39.63 7.00 -35.20
N GLN A 5 38.38 7.06 -34.72
CA GLN A 5 38.11 7.19 -33.27
C GLN A 5 37.72 5.84 -32.65
N ALA A 6 38.36 4.77 -33.13
CA ALA A 6 38.38 3.48 -32.46
C ALA A 6 39.67 3.41 -31.63
N ALA A 7 39.66 4.01 -30.43
CA ALA A 7 40.70 3.80 -29.43
C ALA A 7 40.17 4.18 -28.03
N ARG A 8 39.68 3.17 -27.30
CA ARG A 8 39.33 3.20 -25.86
C ARG A 8 38.39 4.33 -25.45
N GLY A 9 37.08 4.08 -25.56
CA GLY A 9 36.11 4.80 -24.75
C GLY A 9 36.37 4.46 -23.28
N LYS A 10 37.22 5.23 -22.60
CA LYS A 10 37.26 5.28 -21.13
C LYS A 10 35.84 5.67 -20.74
N THR A 11 35.05 4.72 -20.24
CA THR A 11 33.75 5.06 -19.69
C THR A 11 34.02 6.06 -18.58
N ASP A 12 33.47 7.26 -18.74
CA ASP A 12 33.61 8.33 -17.76
C ASP A 12 33.17 7.78 -16.38
N PRO A 13 34.06 7.76 -15.38
CA PRO A 13 33.75 7.32 -14.02
C PRO A 13 32.44 7.94 -13.50
N GLU A 14 32.21 9.21 -13.79
CA GLU A 14 31.01 9.94 -13.40
C GLU A 14 29.74 9.35 -14.04
N ARG A 15 29.82 8.97 -15.32
CA ARG A 15 28.71 8.35 -16.05
C ARG A 15 28.35 6.97 -15.50
N LEU A 16 29.33 6.18 -15.07
CA LEU A 16 29.06 4.88 -14.44
C LEU A 16 28.33 5.03 -13.10
N VAL A 17 28.76 6.00 -12.30
CA VAL A 17 28.13 6.32 -11.01
C VAL A 17 26.69 6.84 -11.21
N GLU A 18 26.47 7.70 -12.21
CA GLU A 18 25.14 8.21 -12.56
C GLU A 18 24.18 7.09 -12.99
N VAL A 19 24.65 6.18 -13.86
CA VAL A 19 23.87 5.00 -14.28
C VAL A 19 23.55 4.12 -13.07
N GLY A 20 24.52 3.81 -12.21
CA GLY A 20 24.30 3.02 -11.00
C GLY A 20 23.28 3.66 -10.05
N ARG A 21 23.37 4.98 -9.83
CA ARG A 21 22.40 5.74 -9.04
C ARG A 21 20.98 5.62 -9.60
N ARG A 22 20.83 5.75 -10.92
CA ARG A 22 19.55 5.64 -11.60
C ARG A 22 18.98 4.22 -11.47
N GLU A 23 19.77 3.18 -11.73
CA GLU A 23 19.32 1.79 -11.64
C GLU A 23 18.89 1.43 -10.21
N MET A 24 19.65 1.86 -9.19
CA MET A 24 19.26 1.68 -7.79
C MET A 24 17.93 2.37 -7.45
N ARG A 25 17.67 3.57 -8.01
CA ARG A 25 16.39 4.26 -7.85
C ARG A 25 15.25 3.49 -8.52
N LEU A 26 15.45 2.98 -9.73
CA LEU A 26 14.43 2.18 -10.44
C LEU A 26 14.11 0.89 -9.68
N ALA A 27 15.14 0.19 -9.19
CA ALA A 27 14.96 -1.00 -8.35
C ALA A 27 14.19 -0.69 -7.07
N GLN A 28 14.51 0.42 -6.39
CA GLN A 28 13.78 0.89 -5.21
C GLN A 28 12.30 1.15 -5.52
N MET A 29 11.99 1.85 -6.62
CA MET A 29 10.61 2.17 -7.00
C MET A 29 9.79 0.90 -7.26
N ASN A 30 10.34 -0.04 -8.03
CA ASN A 30 9.67 -1.31 -8.33
C ASN A 30 9.39 -2.13 -7.05
N GLU A 31 10.33 -2.13 -6.09
CA GLU A 31 10.16 -2.83 -4.83
C GLU A 31 9.12 -2.17 -3.92
N LEU A 32 9.11 -0.84 -3.85
CA LEU A 32 8.10 -0.10 -3.09
C LEU A 32 6.70 -0.32 -3.67
N GLU A 33 6.54 -0.25 -4.98
CA GLU A 33 5.26 -0.54 -5.64
C GLU A 33 4.74 -1.95 -5.29
N ARG A 34 5.64 -2.95 -5.29
CA ARG A 34 5.29 -4.32 -4.89
C ARG A 34 4.80 -4.38 -3.45
N LEU A 35 5.48 -3.69 -2.53
CA LEU A 35 5.15 -3.69 -1.10
C LEU A 35 3.88 -2.88 -0.80
N GLU A 36 3.60 -1.84 -1.57
CA GLU A 36 2.43 -0.98 -1.41
C GLU A 36 1.17 -1.55 -2.06
N SER A 37 1.30 -2.50 -2.99
CA SER A 37 0.20 -3.05 -3.79
C SER A 37 -1.02 -3.54 -2.98
N GLY A 38 -0.82 -4.00 -1.75
CA GLY A 38 -1.89 -4.43 -0.84
C GLY A 38 -2.50 -3.33 0.03
N LEU A 39 -1.84 -2.18 0.19
CA LEU A 39 -2.30 -1.10 1.08
C LEU A 39 -3.64 -0.49 0.63
N PRO A 40 -3.88 -0.21 -0.68
CA PRO A 40 -5.16 0.32 -1.14
C PRO A 40 -6.33 -0.59 -0.77
N TRP A 41 -6.16 -1.91 -0.89
CA TRP A 41 -7.20 -2.87 -0.52
C TRP A 41 -7.56 -2.81 0.95
N LEU A 42 -6.56 -2.74 1.84
CA LEU A 42 -6.79 -2.60 3.28
C LEU A 42 -7.49 -1.28 3.61
N ALA A 43 -7.12 -0.18 2.94
CA ALA A 43 -7.78 1.10 3.10
C ALA A 43 -9.25 1.08 2.62
N THR A 44 -9.51 0.43 1.49
CA THR A 44 -10.87 0.28 0.95
C THR A 44 -11.72 -0.59 1.88
N ILE A 45 -11.23 -1.73 2.35
CA ILE A 45 -11.97 -2.58 3.29
C ILE A 45 -12.24 -1.80 4.58
N GLY A 46 -11.21 -1.16 5.15
CA GLY A 46 -11.33 -0.37 6.38
C GLY A 46 -12.37 0.76 6.29
N SER A 47 -12.47 1.44 5.14
CA SER A 47 -13.39 2.56 4.93
C SER A 47 -14.80 2.13 4.50
N VAL A 48 -14.94 1.06 3.72
CA VAL A 48 -16.22 0.65 3.13
C VAL A 48 -17.00 -0.32 4.02
N SER A 49 -16.31 -1.22 4.76
CA SER A 49 -16.97 -2.24 5.59
C SER A 49 -17.99 -1.70 6.62
N PRO A 50 -17.79 -0.54 7.29
CA PRO A 50 -18.80 0.01 8.20
C PRO A 50 -20.10 0.37 7.48
N TYR A 51 -20.01 0.90 6.25
CA TYR A 51 -21.19 1.26 5.45
C TYR A 51 -21.96 0.03 4.97
N VAL A 52 -21.25 -1.06 4.65
CA VAL A 52 -21.89 -2.36 4.34
C VAL A 52 -22.67 -2.88 5.53
N GLY A 53 -22.11 -2.79 6.74
CA GLY A 53 -22.80 -3.16 7.97
C GLY A 53 -24.04 -2.30 8.24
N LEU A 54 -23.89 -0.97 8.14
CA LEU A 54 -24.99 -0.01 8.27
C LEU A 54 -26.12 -0.31 7.27
N PHE A 55 -25.78 -0.55 6.00
CA PHE A 55 -26.75 -0.93 4.97
C PHE A 55 -27.53 -2.19 5.36
N GLY A 56 -26.84 -3.22 5.86
CA GLY A 56 -27.48 -4.44 6.37
C GLY A 56 -28.49 -4.15 7.49
N THR A 57 -28.18 -3.21 8.38
CA THR A 57 -29.11 -2.83 9.46
C THR A 57 -30.36 -2.14 8.93
N VAL A 58 -30.19 -1.22 7.98
CA VAL A 58 -31.31 -0.49 7.37
C VAL A 58 -32.22 -1.47 6.64
N TRP A 59 -31.62 -2.43 5.92
CA TRP A 59 -32.36 -3.48 5.23
C TRP A 59 -33.14 -4.38 6.20
N GLY A 60 -32.48 -4.88 7.25
CA GLY A 60 -33.10 -5.77 8.24
C GLY A 60 -34.24 -5.11 9.03
N ILE A 61 -34.04 -3.85 9.43
CA ILE A 61 -35.07 -3.05 10.09
C ILE A 61 -36.25 -2.82 9.13
N MET A 62 -35.99 -2.45 7.87
CA MET A 62 -37.04 -2.26 6.88
C MET A 62 -37.85 -3.54 6.64
N ASN A 63 -37.19 -4.70 6.56
CA ASN A 63 -37.87 -5.98 6.40
C ASN A 63 -38.74 -6.32 7.63
N SER A 64 -38.23 -6.05 8.83
CA SER A 64 -38.98 -6.24 10.08
C SER A 64 -40.26 -5.39 10.12
N PHE A 65 -40.18 -4.13 9.70
CA PHE A 65 -41.36 -3.25 9.62
C PHE A 65 -42.34 -3.65 8.51
N ARG A 66 -41.86 -4.17 7.37
CA ARG A 66 -42.74 -4.70 6.32
C ARG A 66 -43.56 -5.90 6.79
N ALA A 67 -42.99 -6.76 7.63
CA ALA A 67 -43.71 -7.88 8.22
C ALA A 67 -44.86 -7.40 9.14
N LEU A 68 -44.68 -6.28 9.85
CA LEU A 68 -45.75 -5.66 10.65
C LEU A 68 -46.88 -5.08 9.80
N GLY A 69 -46.58 -4.56 8.61
CA GLY A 69 -47.59 -3.97 7.73
C GLY A 69 -48.67 -4.95 7.24
N ASN A 70 -48.44 -6.26 7.40
CA ASN A 70 -49.33 -7.32 6.93
C ASN A 70 -50.12 -8.01 8.07
N VAL A 71 -50.00 -7.55 9.32
CA VAL A 71 -50.69 -8.14 10.48
C VAL A 71 -51.68 -7.15 11.11
N GLU A 72 -52.86 -7.63 11.50
CA GLU A 72 -53.91 -6.80 12.13
C GLU A 72 -53.50 -6.30 13.53
N SER A 73 -52.63 -7.02 14.24
CA SER A 73 -52.12 -6.64 15.56
C SER A 73 -50.60 -6.75 15.61
N ALA A 74 -49.93 -5.61 15.73
CA ALA A 74 -48.48 -5.52 15.83
C ALA A 74 -48.04 -5.62 17.30
N THR A 75 -47.11 -6.53 17.60
CA THR A 75 -46.44 -6.61 18.91
C THR A 75 -44.92 -6.44 18.74
N ILE A 76 -44.25 -5.87 19.75
CA ILE A 76 -42.79 -5.66 19.73
C ILE A 76 -42.05 -6.99 19.59
N SER A 77 -42.57 -8.06 20.20
CA SER A 77 -42.02 -9.41 20.10
C SER A 77 -41.93 -9.93 18.66
N LEU A 78 -42.77 -9.43 17.75
CA LEU A 78 -42.78 -9.86 16.35
C LEU A 78 -41.59 -9.30 15.55
N VAL A 79 -41.10 -8.10 15.89
CA VAL A 79 -39.98 -7.43 15.20
C VAL A 79 -38.65 -7.55 15.91
N ALA A 80 -38.66 -7.86 17.22
CA ALA A 80 -37.45 -7.95 18.02
C ALA A 80 -36.38 -8.89 17.43
N PRO A 81 -36.72 -10.09 16.89
CA PRO A 81 -35.72 -10.96 16.27
C PRO A 81 -35.06 -10.33 15.02
N GLY A 82 -35.85 -9.75 14.11
CA GLY A 82 -35.33 -9.15 12.88
C GLY A 82 -34.46 -7.91 13.12
N ILE A 83 -34.77 -7.12 14.16
CA ILE A 83 -33.93 -6.00 14.59
C ILE A 83 -32.63 -6.51 15.22
N ALA A 84 -32.67 -7.58 16.02
CA ALA A 84 -31.46 -8.18 16.59
C ALA A 84 -30.51 -8.69 15.50
N GLU A 85 -31.03 -9.39 14.49
CA GLU A 85 -30.25 -9.82 13.32
C GLU A 85 -29.67 -8.62 12.54
N ALA A 86 -30.46 -7.56 12.38
CA ALA A 86 -29.99 -6.32 11.76
C ALA A 86 -28.77 -5.75 12.50
N LEU A 87 -28.77 -5.72 13.84
CA LEU A 87 -27.63 -5.22 14.63
C LEU A 87 -26.34 -6.04 14.45
N ILE A 88 -26.47 -7.35 14.21
CA ILE A 88 -25.30 -8.21 13.91
C ILE A 88 -24.61 -7.75 12.62
N ALA A 89 -25.34 -7.24 11.62
CA ALA A 89 -24.73 -6.77 10.38
C ALA A 89 -23.77 -5.58 10.60
N THR A 90 -24.11 -4.61 11.47
CA THR A 90 -23.17 -3.54 11.86
C THR A 90 -21.96 -4.10 12.60
N ALA A 91 -22.18 -5.03 13.54
CA ALA A 91 -21.09 -5.63 14.29
C ALA A 91 -20.09 -6.34 13.34
N MET A 92 -20.58 -7.04 12.32
CA MET A 92 -19.75 -7.68 11.29
C MET A 92 -19.01 -6.66 10.42
N GLY A 93 -19.66 -5.56 10.03
CA GLY A 93 -19.01 -4.48 9.28
C GLY A 93 -17.86 -3.84 10.05
N LEU A 94 -18.03 -3.59 11.35
CA LEU A 94 -16.97 -3.09 12.22
C LEU A 94 -15.88 -4.13 12.47
N PHE A 95 -16.26 -5.40 12.63
CA PHE A 95 -15.31 -6.50 12.80
C PHE A 95 -14.39 -6.67 11.58
N ALA A 96 -14.89 -6.41 10.37
CA ALA A 96 -14.06 -6.38 9.16
C ALA A 96 -13.20 -5.10 9.06
N ALA A 97 -13.76 -3.94 9.42
CA ALA A 97 -13.10 -2.65 9.28
C ALA A 97 -11.90 -2.47 10.23
N ILE A 98 -12.06 -2.81 11.51
CA ILE A 98 -11.06 -2.53 12.54
C ILE A 98 -9.71 -3.23 12.25
N PRO A 99 -9.65 -4.55 11.98
CA PRO A 99 -8.41 -5.23 11.64
C PRO A 99 -7.79 -4.70 10.35
N ALA A 100 -8.61 -4.35 9.35
CA ALA A 100 -8.13 -3.81 8.07
C ALA A 100 -7.40 -2.47 8.27
N VAL A 101 -7.96 -1.57 9.07
CA VAL A 101 -7.33 -0.27 9.39
C VAL A 101 -6.04 -0.46 10.21
N ILE A 102 -6.04 -1.38 11.18
CA ILE A 102 -4.83 -1.71 11.97
C ILE A 102 -3.72 -2.23 11.05
N ALA A 103 -4.06 -3.16 10.15
CA ALA A 103 -3.12 -3.72 9.19
C ALA A 103 -2.59 -2.64 8.23
N TYR A 104 -3.48 -1.81 7.68
CA TYR A 104 -3.09 -0.68 6.81
C TYR A 104 -2.07 0.22 7.48
N ASN A 105 -2.36 0.70 8.69
CA ASN A 105 -1.46 1.59 9.44
C ASN A 105 -0.12 0.92 9.73
N ARG A 106 -0.13 -0.35 10.12
CA ARG A 106 1.10 -1.10 10.41
C ARG A 106 1.97 -1.28 9.16
N PHE A 107 1.37 -1.68 8.03
CA PHE A 107 2.13 -1.93 6.81
C PHE A 107 2.58 -0.63 6.15
N ALA A 108 1.73 0.40 6.09
CA ALA A 108 2.10 1.72 5.56
C ALA A 108 3.30 2.30 6.33
N TYR A 109 3.28 2.24 7.66
CA TYR A 109 4.42 2.67 8.48
C TYR A 109 5.70 1.87 8.19
N ARG A 110 5.59 0.54 8.05
CA ARG A 110 6.74 -0.32 7.74
C ARG A 110 7.33 -0.04 6.36
N VAL A 111 6.49 0.21 5.36
CA VAL A 111 6.92 0.53 4.00
C VAL A 111 7.62 1.89 3.99
N GLY A 112 7.04 2.92 4.60
CA GLY A 112 7.70 4.23 4.70
C GLY A 112 9.06 4.18 5.41
N ASN A 113 9.17 3.41 6.49
CA ASN A 113 10.45 3.18 7.16
C ASN A 113 11.46 2.41 6.30
N LEU A 114 10.99 1.52 5.42
CA LEU A 114 11.86 0.79 4.51
C LEU A 114 12.32 1.69 3.35
N GLU A 115 11.45 2.54 2.83
CA GLU A 115 11.79 3.55 1.83
C GLU A 115 12.93 4.45 2.32
N ILE A 116 12.80 5.03 3.52
CA ILE A 116 13.84 5.89 4.10
C ILE A 116 15.17 5.15 4.22
N ARG A 117 15.16 3.89 4.67
CA ARG A 117 16.37 3.06 4.78
C ARG A 117 17.00 2.76 3.42
N TYR A 118 16.20 2.47 2.40
CA TYR A 118 16.71 2.28 1.04
C TYR A 118 17.32 3.55 0.46
N GLN A 119 16.73 4.72 0.72
CA GLN A 119 17.29 6.00 0.30
C GLN A 119 18.67 6.22 0.96
N ALA A 120 18.78 6.01 2.27
CA ALA A 120 20.06 6.12 2.98
C ALA A 120 21.12 5.16 2.43
N TYR A 121 20.77 3.88 2.27
CA TYR A 121 21.67 2.86 1.72
C TYR A 121 22.12 3.20 0.28
N ARG A 122 21.20 3.69 -0.56
CA ARG A 122 21.53 4.12 -1.93
C ARG A 122 22.55 5.25 -1.93
N GLU A 123 22.39 6.27 -1.09
CA GLU A 123 23.35 7.37 -1.02
C GLU A 123 24.73 6.90 -0.52
N GLU A 124 24.77 5.97 0.44
CA GLU A 124 26.01 5.35 0.90
C GLU A 124 26.70 4.57 -0.24
N CYS A 125 25.95 3.72 -0.97
CA CYS A 125 26.49 2.99 -2.13
C CYS A 125 27.01 3.94 -3.22
N VAL A 126 26.29 5.01 -3.54
CA VAL A 126 26.76 5.96 -4.56
C VAL A 126 28.03 6.68 -4.11
N THR A 127 28.12 7.04 -2.82
CA THR A 127 29.34 7.65 -2.26
C THR A 127 30.54 6.72 -2.42
N LEU A 128 30.40 5.45 -2.01
CA LEU A 128 31.47 4.45 -2.14
C LEU A 128 31.85 4.16 -3.60
N LEU A 129 30.86 4.11 -4.50
CA LEU A 129 31.10 3.93 -5.94
C LEU A 129 31.84 5.13 -6.53
N SER A 130 31.50 6.35 -6.13
CA SER A 130 32.18 7.56 -6.57
C SER A 130 33.65 7.56 -6.14
N GLU A 131 33.93 7.21 -4.89
CA GLU A 131 35.29 7.12 -4.35
C GLU A 131 36.14 6.06 -5.08
N HIS A 132 35.59 4.87 -5.33
CA HIS A 132 36.28 3.81 -6.07
C HIS A 132 36.51 4.19 -7.53
N ALA A 133 35.51 4.79 -8.18
CA ALA A 133 35.62 5.18 -9.58
C ALA A 133 36.68 6.28 -9.81
N HIS A 134 36.93 7.14 -8.82
CA HIS A 134 38.00 8.14 -8.86
C HIS A 134 39.38 7.52 -8.57
N SER A 135 39.49 6.64 -7.58
CA SER A 135 40.76 5.99 -7.21
C SER A 135 41.28 5.00 -8.27
N ASP A 136 40.41 4.23 -8.93
CA ASP A 136 40.79 3.36 -10.06
C ASP A 136 41.25 4.16 -11.28
N PHE A 137 40.73 5.39 -11.46
CA PHE A 137 41.14 6.27 -12.55
C PHE A 137 42.53 6.88 -12.31
N GLU A 138 42.89 7.20 -11.06
CA GLU A 138 44.21 7.70 -10.67
C GLU A 138 45.31 6.63 -10.75
N LEU A 139 44.99 5.36 -10.50
CA LEU A 139 45.95 4.24 -10.56
C LEU A 139 46.14 3.66 -11.98
N GLY A 140 45.20 3.93 -12.90
CA GLY A 140 45.21 3.44 -14.28
C GLY A 140 45.55 4.49 -15.35
N GLY A 141 45.85 5.72 -14.94
CA GLY A 141 46.31 6.83 -15.80
C GLY A 141 47.82 6.95 -15.85
#